data_AF-A0AB74DZ56-F1
#
_entry.id   AF-A0AB74DZ56-F1
#
_cell.length_a   1.000
_cell.length_b   1.000
_cell.length_c   1.000
_cell.angle_alpha   90.00
_cell.angle_beta   90.00
_cell.angle_gamma   90.00
#
_symmetry.space_group_name_H-M   'P 1'
#
loop_
_entity.id
_entity.type
_entity.pdbx_description
1 polymer ?
#
loop_
_entity_poly.entity_id
_entity_poly.type
_entity_poly.pdbx_seq_one_letter_code
_entity_poly.pdbx_strand_id
1 'polypeptide(L)'
;MTTEYGRGTGAYGDFGRYVFGYAVRNWVKGFKSDQDLSNIALMRIFEMGYDAKLHGEFDMWVNRYDNFNNSIERISKKYQWIAYYEILAKLVDKFPDVQYSGLWDDYIRDIDPTLLLLEIDKESKILVPSPLPSHQSNEWVKNTKVFDETKLFLEIDIDNHRYICLSSKFNFEKREKEIPFEDRDSCYFLAMGYFYNKEDSNEIIKGYENNYDRGINIPRAHSIYLYEYYWSEAYKNYKEGYLTESDGKLCPAIYEYFWELDYSVKDKSISFYI
;
A
#
# COMPACT_ATOMS: atom_id res chain seq x y z
N MET A 1 -5.30 19.71 -18.26
CA MET A 1 -4.47 19.05 -17.24
C MET A 1 -3.26 19.95 -17.03
N THR A 2 -3.22 20.70 -15.94
CA THR A 2 -2.13 21.64 -15.67
C THR A 2 -1.25 21.05 -14.58
N THR A 3 0.04 20.91 -14.85
CA THR A 3 1.07 20.42 -13.92
C THR A 3 1.65 21.57 -13.10
N GLU A 4 2.66 21.30 -12.25
CA GLU A 4 3.30 22.32 -11.44
C GLU A 4 3.92 23.45 -12.29
N TYR A 5 4.54 23.09 -13.40
CA TYR A 5 5.26 24.03 -14.26
C TYR A 5 4.37 24.69 -15.35
N GLY A 6 3.14 24.21 -15.54
CA GLY A 6 2.20 24.77 -16.52
C GLY A 6 1.26 25.84 -16.00
N ARG A 7 1.23 26.08 -14.68
CA ARG A 7 0.21 26.94 -14.05
C ARG A 7 0.44 28.44 -14.22
N GLY A 8 1.68 28.87 -14.51
CA GLY A 8 2.04 30.29 -14.48
C GLY A 8 1.68 30.91 -13.12
N THR A 9 0.79 31.90 -13.11
CA THR A 9 0.25 32.52 -11.88
C THR A 9 -1.08 31.91 -11.39
N GLY A 10 -1.65 30.95 -12.13
CA GLY A 10 -2.92 30.30 -11.81
C GLY A 10 -2.77 29.04 -10.94
N ALA A 11 -3.91 28.38 -10.69
CA ALA A 11 -3.97 27.09 -10.01
C ALA A 11 -3.69 25.94 -11.00
N TYR A 12 -3.03 24.89 -10.52
CA TYR A 12 -2.93 23.61 -11.23
C TYR A 12 -4.15 22.75 -10.92
N GLY A 13 -4.40 21.73 -11.74
CA GLY A 13 -5.42 20.71 -11.43
C GLY A 13 -4.79 19.54 -10.69
N ASP A 14 -5.49 18.96 -9.72
CA ASP A 14 -4.95 17.87 -8.89
C ASP A 14 -4.45 16.69 -9.71
N PHE A 15 -5.20 16.27 -10.74
CA PHE A 15 -4.75 15.20 -11.65
C PHE A 15 -3.46 15.57 -12.41
N GLY A 16 -3.33 16.82 -12.85
CA GLY A 16 -2.16 17.26 -13.59
C GLY A 16 -0.91 17.28 -12.71
N ARG A 17 -0.99 17.84 -11.50
CA ARG A 17 0.16 17.95 -10.60
C ARG A 17 0.48 16.65 -9.88
N TYR A 18 -0.51 16.08 -9.18
CA TYR A 18 -0.25 15.01 -8.20
C TYR A 18 -0.30 13.61 -8.80
N VAL A 19 -0.94 13.43 -9.96
CA VAL A 19 -1.00 12.13 -10.64
C VAL A 19 -0.06 12.13 -11.85
N PHE A 20 -0.38 12.92 -12.87
CA PHE A 20 0.37 12.92 -14.13
C PHE A 20 1.81 13.41 -13.94
N GLY A 21 1.99 14.61 -13.35
CA GLY A 21 3.30 15.22 -13.15
C GLY A 21 4.22 14.38 -12.26
N TYR A 22 3.66 13.78 -11.20
CA TYR A 22 4.39 12.86 -10.32
C TYR A 22 4.89 11.63 -11.10
N ALA A 23 4.03 10.97 -11.86
CA ALA A 23 4.40 9.75 -12.57
C ALA A 23 5.47 10.01 -13.64
N VAL A 24 5.38 11.12 -14.39
CA VAL A 24 6.32 11.39 -15.49
C VAL A 24 7.66 12.01 -15.04
N ARG A 25 7.85 12.26 -13.73
CA ARG A 25 8.97 13.05 -13.18
C ARG A 25 10.35 12.56 -13.62
N ASN A 26 10.53 11.24 -13.79
CA ASN A 26 11.81 10.65 -14.18
C ASN A 26 12.16 10.93 -15.65
N TRP A 27 11.16 11.12 -16.50
CA TRP A 27 11.34 11.42 -17.93
C TRP A 27 11.49 12.90 -18.24
N VAL A 28 11.18 13.80 -17.29
CA VAL A 28 11.19 15.26 -17.51
C VAL A 28 12.54 15.76 -18.01
N LYS A 29 13.66 15.10 -17.68
CA LYS A 29 15.01 15.46 -18.18
C LYS A 29 15.11 15.48 -19.72
N GLY A 30 14.27 14.70 -20.42
CA GLY A 30 14.19 14.68 -21.89
C GLY A 30 13.26 15.72 -22.50
N PHE A 31 12.58 16.53 -21.68
CA PHE A 31 11.56 17.50 -22.10
C PHE A 31 11.81 18.87 -21.43
N LYS A 32 11.13 19.93 -21.87
CA LYS A 32 11.30 21.24 -21.22
C LYS A 32 10.62 21.29 -19.86
N SER A 33 9.51 20.57 -19.71
CA SER A 33 8.77 20.43 -18.46
C SER A 33 7.81 19.24 -18.52
N ASP A 34 7.28 18.84 -17.36
CA ASP A 34 6.16 17.89 -17.27
C ASP A 34 4.89 18.40 -17.97
N GLN A 35 4.72 19.72 -18.12
CA GLN A 35 3.59 20.32 -18.83
C GLN A 35 3.61 19.99 -20.33
N ASP A 36 4.79 19.86 -20.95
CA ASP A 36 4.88 19.46 -22.36
C ASP A 36 4.31 18.04 -22.55
N LEU A 37 4.65 17.13 -21.65
CA LEU A 37 4.07 15.79 -21.62
C LEU A 37 2.56 15.83 -21.35
N SER A 38 2.12 16.70 -20.45
CA SER A 38 0.69 16.87 -20.16
C SER A 38 -0.09 17.46 -21.35
N ASN A 39 0.55 18.33 -22.14
CA ASN A 39 -0.02 18.86 -23.38
C ASN A 39 -0.17 17.77 -24.44
N ILE A 40 0.81 16.85 -24.57
CA ILE A 40 0.71 15.69 -25.45
C ILE A 40 -0.45 14.78 -24.99
N ALA A 41 -0.56 14.51 -23.68
CA ALA A 41 -1.68 13.76 -23.13
C ALA A 41 -3.03 14.45 -23.42
N LEU A 42 -3.10 15.78 -23.32
CA LEU A 42 -4.30 16.55 -23.63
C LEU A 42 -4.66 16.48 -25.12
N MET A 43 -3.69 16.57 -26.02
CA MET A 43 -3.92 16.35 -27.45
C MET A 43 -4.50 14.96 -27.69
N ARG A 44 -3.93 13.94 -27.05
CA ARG A 44 -4.41 12.56 -27.15
C ARG A 44 -5.86 12.41 -26.70
N ILE A 45 -6.28 13.10 -25.64
CA ILE A 45 -7.68 13.13 -25.17
C ILE A 45 -8.64 13.61 -26.27
N PHE A 46 -8.30 14.69 -26.96
CA PHE A 46 -9.11 15.21 -28.06
C PHE A 46 -9.11 14.26 -29.26
N GLU A 47 -7.98 13.65 -29.58
CA GLU A 47 -7.90 12.62 -30.65
C GLU A 47 -8.74 11.38 -30.36
N MET A 48 -8.88 10.99 -29.08
CA MET A 48 -9.77 9.91 -28.67
C MET A 48 -11.26 10.25 -28.82
N GLY A 49 -11.58 11.51 -29.16
CA GLY A 49 -12.96 11.96 -29.40
C GLY A 49 -13.58 12.71 -28.24
N TYR A 50 -12.80 13.16 -27.24
CA TYR A 50 -13.35 14.05 -26.22
C TYR A 50 -13.79 15.38 -26.86
N ASP A 51 -15.09 15.65 -26.84
CA ASP A 51 -15.65 16.94 -27.25
C ASP A 51 -16.02 17.76 -26.00
N ALA A 52 -15.39 18.92 -25.82
CA ALA A 52 -15.65 19.80 -24.68
C ALA A 52 -17.08 20.37 -24.65
N LYS A 53 -17.75 20.50 -25.81
CA LYS A 53 -19.14 20.96 -25.89
C LYS A 53 -20.12 19.87 -25.47
N LEU A 54 -19.84 18.62 -25.84
CA LEU A 54 -20.72 17.49 -25.52
C LEU A 54 -20.46 16.94 -24.11
N HIS A 55 -19.20 16.71 -23.75
CA HIS A 55 -18.84 16.08 -22.48
C HIS A 55 -18.67 17.08 -21.34
N GLY A 56 -18.28 18.33 -21.65
CA GLY A 56 -18.02 19.34 -20.63
C GLY A 56 -19.26 19.72 -19.81
N GLU A 57 -20.44 19.76 -20.44
CA GLU A 57 -21.71 20.02 -19.74
C GLU A 57 -22.01 18.92 -18.71
N PHE A 58 -21.87 17.66 -19.11
CA PHE A 58 -22.02 16.51 -18.20
C PHE A 58 -21.04 16.60 -17.03
N ASP A 59 -19.76 16.87 -17.31
CA ASP A 59 -18.73 16.97 -16.27
C ASP A 59 -18.99 18.10 -15.26
N MET A 60 -19.50 19.25 -15.73
CA MET A 60 -19.92 20.37 -14.88
C MET A 60 -21.16 20.05 -14.06
N TRP A 61 -22.05 19.21 -14.57
CA TRP A 61 -23.23 18.76 -13.85
C TRP A 61 -22.83 17.78 -12.73
N VAL A 62 -22.02 16.76 -13.03
CA VAL A 62 -21.50 15.80 -12.04
C VAL A 62 -20.81 16.51 -10.88
N ASN A 63 -19.93 17.47 -11.18
CA ASN A 63 -19.20 18.23 -10.16
C ASN A 63 -20.14 19.02 -9.22
N ARG A 64 -21.32 19.47 -9.67
CA ARG A 64 -22.23 20.23 -8.80
C ARG A 64 -23.02 19.36 -7.82
N TYR A 65 -23.31 18.11 -8.16
CA TYR A 65 -24.26 17.29 -7.43
C TYR A 65 -23.64 16.08 -6.70
N ASP A 66 -22.43 15.67 -7.05
CA ASP A 66 -21.80 14.44 -6.52
C ASP A 66 -20.58 14.69 -5.60
N ASN A 67 -20.41 15.92 -5.11
CA ASN A 67 -19.24 16.37 -4.33
C ASN A 67 -18.91 15.56 -3.06
N PHE A 68 -19.78 14.66 -2.62
CA PHE A 68 -19.59 13.88 -1.39
C PHE A 68 -19.70 12.35 -1.58
N ASN A 69 -20.29 11.86 -2.68
CA ASN A 69 -20.54 10.43 -2.87
C ASN A 69 -19.67 9.78 -3.94
N ASN A 70 -19.01 10.54 -4.84
CA ASN A 70 -18.19 10.05 -5.96
C ASN A 70 -18.84 8.87 -6.71
N SER A 71 -20.16 8.86 -6.80
CA SER A 71 -20.94 7.76 -7.37
C SER A 71 -20.86 7.73 -8.90
N ILE A 72 -20.52 8.87 -9.52
CA ILE A 72 -20.46 9.04 -10.97
C ILE A 72 -19.14 9.76 -11.34
N GLU A 73 -18.24 9.03 -12.00
CA GLU A 73 -16.99 9.61 -12.49
C GLU A 73 -17.20 10.49 -13.74
N ARG A 74 -16.47 11.61 -13.82
CA ARG A 74 -16.52 12.54 -14.96
C ARG A 74 -15.98 11.88 -16.23
N ILE A 75 -16.58 12.19 -17.38
CA ILE A 75 -16.11 11.70 -18.68
C ILE A 75 -14.69 12.20 -18.94
N SER A 76 -14.39 13.48 -18.71
CA SER A 76 -13.01 13.99 -18.88
C SER A 76 -12.00 13.23 -18.04
N LYS A 77 -12.33 12.81 -16.82
CA LYS A 77 -11.41 12.05 -15.96
C LYS A 77 -11.09 10.67 -16.55
N LYS A 78 -12.08 9.98 -17.12
CA LYS A 78 -11.87 8.69 -17.81
C LYS A 78 -10.89 8.85 -18.97
N TYR A 79 -11.06 9.87 -19.80
CA TYR A 79 -10.13 10.16 -20.89
C TYR A 79 -8.72 10.54 -20.37
N GLN A 80 -8.64 11.28 -19.25
CA GLN A 80 -7.38 11.62 -18.60
C GLN A 80 -6.62 10.37 -18.13
N TRP A 81 -7.29 9.40 -17.52
CA TRP A 81 -6.68 8.12 -17.12
C TRP A 81 -6.20 7.31 -18.31
N ILE A 82 -6.99 7.19 -19.38
CA ILE A 82 -6.57 6.47 -20.59
C ILE A 82 -5.33 7.13 -21.21
N ALA A 83 -5.35 8.46 -21.38
CA ALA A 83 -4.21 9.18 -21.93
C ALA A 83 -2.97 9.09 -21.02
N TYR A 84 -3.16 9.13 -19.70
CA TYR A 84 -2.09 8.96 -18.73
C TYR A 84 -1.35 7.62 -18.92
N TYR A 85 -2.08 6.50 -18.93
CA TYR A 85 -1.47 5.18 -19.11
C TYR A 85 -0.85 5.00 -20.51
N GLU A 86 -1.49 5.52 -21.55
CA GLU A 86 -0.93 5.47 -22.90
C GLU A 86 0.40 6.24 -23.01
N ILE A 87 0.48 7.42 -22.39
CA ILE A 87 1.71 8.24 -22.40
C ILE A 87 2.81 7.57 -21.58
N LEU A 88 2.50 7.02 -20.40
CA LEU A 88 3.49 6.27 -19.61
C LEU A 88 4.06 5.09 -20.40
N ALA A 89 3.22 4.28 -21.04
CA ALA A 89 3.69 3.16 -21.87
C ALA A 89 4.64 3.64 -22.99
N LYS A 90 4.28 4.72 -23.70
CA LYS A 90 5.13 5.29 -24.75
C LYS A 90 6.46 5.83 -24.22
N LEU A 91 6.47 6.41 -23.02
CA LEU A 91 7.69 6.92 -22.38
C LEU A 91 8.63 5.77 -22.00
N VAL A 92 8.09 4.69 -21.45
CA VAL A 92 8.85 3.48 -21.12
C VAL A 92 9.47 2.87 -22.37
N ASP A 93 8.69 2.68 -23.44
CA ASP A 93 9.17 2.08 -24.68
C ASP A 93 10.24 2.93 -25.39
N LYS A 94 10.11 4.26 -25.35
CA LYS A 94 11.04 5.17 -26.04
C LYS A 94 12.28 5.55 -25.25
N PHE A 95 12.21 5.53 -23.93
CA PHE A 95 13.28 5.96 -23.04
C PHE A 95 13.63 4.86 -22.03
N PRO A 96 14.12 3.70 -22.50
CA PRO A 96 14.42 2.55 -21.64
C PRO A 96 15.54 2.82 -20.63
N ASP A 97 16.38 3.83 -20.87
CA ASP A 97 17.47 4.22 -19.97
C ASP A 97 17.01 5.09 -18.78
N VAL A 98 15.74 5.50 -18.74
CA VAL A 98 15.17 6.23 -17.60
C VAL A 98 14.85 5.23 -16.49
N GLN A 99 15.34 5.52 -15.27
CA GLN A 99 15.06 4.68 -14.11
C GLN A 99 13.55 4.67 -13.82
N TYR A 100 12.92 3.56 -14.18
CA TYR A 100 11.52 3.25 -13.92
C TYR A 100 11.43 1.77 -13.61
N SER A 101 11.01 1.45 -12.39
CA SER A 101 10.99 0.06 -11.90
C SER A 101 9.84 -0.73 -12.52
N GLY A 102 8.70 -0.12 -12.82
CA GLY A 102 7.56 -0.76 -13.48
C GLY A 102 6.23 -0.20 -13.00
N LEU A 103 5.12 -0.80 -13.46
CA LEU A 103 3.76 -0.41 -13.03
C LEU A 103 3.50 -0.64 -11.54
N TRP A 104 4.38 -1.40 -10.89
CA TRP A 104 4.36 -1.65 -9.45
C TRP A 104 5.04 -0.54 -8.63
N ASP A 105 5.61 0.48 -9.26
CA ASP A 105 6.06 1.68 -8.55
C ASP A 105 4.87 2.42 -7.93
N ASP A 106 5.10 3.03 -6.78
CA ASP A 106 4.03 3.53 -5.92
C ASP A 106 3.17 4.56 -6.63
N TYR A 107 1.86 4.48 -6.39
CA TYR A 107 0.86 5.42 -6.89
C TYR A 107 0.72 5.50 -8.42
N ILE A 108 1.40 4.64 -9.19
CA ILE A 108 1.19 4.50 -10.64
C ILE A 108 0.16 3.42 -10.96
N ARG A 109 0.16 2.34 -10.16
CA ARG A 109 -0.81 1.26 -10.23
C ARG A 109 -2.18 1.72 -9.73
N ASP A 110 -3.22 1.58 -10.55
CA ASP A 110 -4.62 1.87 -10.17
C ASP A 110 -5.47 0.59 -10.09
N ILE A 111 -4.96 -0.53 -10.61
CA ILE A 111 -5.60 -1.85 -10.51
C ILE A 111 -4.61 -2.90 -10.02
N ASP A 112 -5.08 -3.77 -9.12
CA ASP A 112 -4.44 -5.04 -8.86
C ASP A 112 -5.27 -6.17 -9.49
N PRO A 113 -4.84 -6.76 -10.62
CA PRO A 113 -5.56 -7.84 -11.29
C PRO A 113 -5.55 -9.16 -10.51
N THR A 114 -4.73 -9.28 -9.46
CA THR A 114 -4.64 -10.46 -8.60
C THR A 114 -5.59 -10.39 -7.41
N LEU A 115 -6.14 -9.20 -7.13
CA LEU A 115 -7.25 -9.01 -6.19
C LEU A 115 -8.59 -9.19 -6.89
N LEU A 116 -8.99 -10.45 -7.06
CA LEU A 116 -10.31 -10.80 -7.61
C LEU A 116 -11.45 -10.65 -6.59
N LEU A 117 -11.13 -10.52 -5.31
CA LEU A 117 -12.08 -10.40 -4.20
C LEU A 117 -12.04 -8.96 -3.68
N LEU A 118 -13.09 -8.19 -3.99
CA LEU A 118 -13.27 -6.82 -3.47
C LEU A 118 -13.83 -6.79 -2.04
N GLU A 119 -14.35 -7.94 -1.58
CA GLU A 119 -14.83 -8.14 -0.23
C GLU A 119 -14.13 -9.36 0.35
N ILE A 120 -13.25 -9.12 1.33
CA ILE A 120 -12.76 -10.17 2.21
C ILE A 120 -13.84 -10.32 3.28
N ASP A 121 -14.44 -11.50 3.37
CA ASP A 121 -15.35 -11.81 4.47
C ASP A 121 -14.61 -11.60 5.80
N LYS A 122 -14.98 -10.52 6.49
CA LYS A 122 -14.42 -10.15 7.79
C LYS A 122 -14.93 -11.03 8.91
N GLU A 123 -15.88 -11.94 8.66
CA GLU A 123 -16.17 -13.07 9.55
C GLU A 123 -15.01 -14.07 9.47
N SER A 124 -13.82 -13.61 9.87
CA SER A 124 -12.65 -14.45 10.00
C SER A 124 -12.94 -15.52 11.04
N LYS A 125 -12.76 -16.78 10.65
CA LYS A 125 -12.66 -17.86 11.63
C LYS A 125 -11.46 -17.53 12.51
N ILE A 126 -11.70 -17.28 13.80
CA ILE A 126 -10.63 -17.10 14.77
C ILE A 126 -9.91 -18.44 14.89
N LEU A 127 -8.75 -18.53 14.23
CA LEU A 127 -7.90 -19.72 14.24
C LEU A 127 -7.13 -19.83 15.56
N VAL A 128 -6.58 -18.70 16.02
CA VAL A 128 -5.86 -18.60 17.30
C VAL A 128 -6.60 -17.61 18.20
N PRO A 129 -7.04 -18.01 19.40
CA PRO A 129 -7.70 -17.10 20.33
C PRO A 129 -6.71 -16.04 20.82
N SER A 130 -7.21 -14.86 21.15
CA SER A 130 -6.36 -13.77 21.65
C SER A 130 -5.77 -14.11 23.03
N PRO A 131 -4.44 -14.00 23.21
CA PRO A 131 -3.80 -14.11 24.52
C PRO A 131 -3.96 -12.83 25.36
N LEU A 132 -4.55 -11.77 24.79
CA LEU A 132 -4.71 -10.50 25.49
C LEU A 132 -5.71 -10.65 26.64
N PRO A 133 -5.42 -10.09 27.84
CA PRO A 133 -6.35 -10.10 28.95
C PRO A 133 -7.59 -9.28 28.61
N SER A 134 -8.70 -9.54 29.28
CA SER A 134 -9.92 -8.72 29.15
C SER A 134 -9.72 -7.27 29.61
N HIS A 135 -8.75 -7.04 30.50
CA HIS A 135 -8.36 -5.72 31.00
C HIS A 135 -6.85 -5.54 30.89
N GLN A 136 -6.43 -4.69 29.96
CA GLN A 136 -5.04 -4.30 29.77
C GLN A 136 -4.63 -3.35 30.89
N SER A 137 -3.51 -3.64 31.52
CA SER A 137 -2.90 -2.77 32.53
C SER A 137 -1.44 -2.55 32.19
N ASN A 138 -0.87 -1.44 32.67
CA ASN A 138 0.57 -1.19 32.57
C ASN A 138 1.41 -2.30 33.22
N GLU A 139 0.85 -3.00 34.21
CA GLU A 139 1.48 -4.15 34.85
C GLU A 139 1.52 -5.35 33.91
N TRP A 140 0.43 -5.63 33.20
CA TRP A 140 0.40 -6.70 32.21
C TRP A 140 1.35 -6.43 31.03
N VAL A 141 1.39 -5.21 30.50
CA VAL A 141 2.29 -4.85 29.38
C VAL A 141 3.77 -5.02 29.76
N LYS A 142 4.12 -4.81 31.02
CA LYS A 142 5.48 -5.02 31.55
C LYS A 142 5.79 -6.47 31.90
N ASN A 143 4.79 -7.35 31.89
CA ASN A 143 4.92 -8.75 32.26
C ASN A 143 5.25 -9.61 31.04
N THR A 144 6.36 -10.33 31.08
CA THR A 144 6.85 -11.17 29.97
C THR A 144 6.33 -12.61 30.01
N LYS A 145 5.58 -13.02 31.04
CA LYS A 145 5.10 -14.40 31.20
C LYS A 145 4.27 -14.93 30.03
N VAL A 146 3.59 -14.05 29.31
CA VAL A 146 2.83 -14.44 28.11
C VAL A 146 3.72 -15.12 27.06
N PHE A 147 5.01 -14.75 27.01
CA PHE A 147 5.97 -15.31 26.04
C PHE A 147 6.46 -16.70 26.43
N ASP A 148 6.24 -17.15 27.67
CA ASP A 148 6.59 -18.51 28.12
C ASP A 148 5.62 -19.56 27.53
N GLU A 149 4.43 -19.15 27.10
CA GLU A 149 3.36 -20.01 26.59
C GLU A 149 3.10 -19.79 25.09
N THR A 150 4.07 -20.13 24.23
CA THR A 150 3.98 -19.95 22.76
C THR A 150 2.73 -20.55 22.12
N LYS A 151 2.17 -21.61 22.72
CA LYS A 151 0.91 -22.23 22.30
C LYS A 151 -0.27 -21.27 22.20
N LEU A 152 -0.27 -20.20 23.00
CA LEU A 152 -1.37 -19.23 23.01
C LEU A 152 -1.38 -18.33 21.76
N PHE A 153 -0.25 -18.23 21.06
CA PHE A 153 -0.10 -17.25 19.98
C PHE A 153 0.68 -17.74 18.76
N LEU A 154 1.28 -18.93 18.75
CA LEU A 154 2.05 -19.45 17.60
C LEU A 154 1.62 -20.83 17.13
N GLU A 155 0.82 -21.58 17.89
CA GLU A 155 0.56 -22.98 17.56
C GLU A 155 -0.94 -23.23 17.38
N ILE A 156 -1.27 -24.00 16.34
CA ILE A 156 -2.66 -24.38 16.05
C ILE A 156 -2.74 -25.83 15.59
N ASP A 157 -3.73 -26.56 16.10
CA ASP A 157 -4.04 -27.91 15.67
C ASP A 157 -5.28 -27.90 14.76
N ILE A 158 -5.12 -28.39 13.53
CA ILE A 158 -6.20 -28.54 12.54
C ILE A 158 -6.13 -29.96 11.98
N ASP A 159 -7.25 -30.70 12.01
CA ASP A 159 -7.36 -32.05 11.44
C ASP A 159 -6.19 -32.99 11.84
N ASN A 160 -5.87 -33.03 13.13
CA ASN A 160 -4.75 -33.80 13.74
C ASN A 160 -3.34 -33.41 13.25
N HIS A 161 -3.18 -32.25 12.61
CA HIS A 161 -1.90 -31.69 12.23
C HIS A 161 -1.62 -30.44 13.07
N ARG A 162 -0.39 -30.34 13.60
CA ARG A 162 0.10 -29.16 14.33
C ARG A 162 0.80 -28.22 13.36
N TYR A 163 0.36 -26.98 13.34
CA TYR A 163 0.92 -25.90 12.54
C TYR A 163 1.53 -24.84 13.46
N ILE A 164 2.50 -24.10 12.89
CA ILE A 164 3.09 -22.93 13.51
C ILE A 164 2.66 -21.71 12.70
N CYS A 165 2.01 -20.74 13.35
CA CYS A 165 1.68 -19.45 12.78
C CYS A 165 2.97 -18.65 12.55
N LEU A 166 3.21 -18.24 11.31
CA LEU A 166 4.33 -17.35 10.97
C LEU A 166 4.03 -15.89 11.32
N SER A 167 2.77 -15.57 11.62
CA SER A 167 2.33 -14.26 12.07
C SER A 167 1.13 -14.40 12.99
N SER A 168 1.15 -13.66 14.09
CA SER A 168 0.02 -13.49 14.98
C SER A 168 -0.08 -12.06 15.44
N LYS A 169 -1.23 -11.44 15.19
CA LYS A 169 -1.51 -10.05 15.54
C LYS A 169 -2.80 -10.00 16.32
N PHE A 170 -2.71 -9.50 17.54
CA PHE A 170 -3.86 -9.26 18.39
C PHE A 170 -3.88 -7.78 18.78
N ASN A 171 -5.04 -7.16 18.66
CA ASN A 171 -5.24 -5.77 18.98
C ASN A 171 -6.38 -5.62 19.97
N PHE A 172 -6.17 -4.74 20.93
CA PHE A 172 -7.21 -4.23 21.80
C PHE A 172 -7.23 -2.71 21.68
N GLU A 173 -8.42 -2.14 21.52
CA GLU A 173 -8.63 -0.70 21.54
C GLU A 173 -9.96 -0.41 22.24
N LYS A 174 -9.92 0.45 23.26
CA LYS A 174 -11.15 0.89 23.94
C LYS A 174 -11.84 1.95 23.08
N ARG A 175 -12.76 1.52 22.21
CA ARG A 175 -13.52 2.40 21.30
C ARG A 175 -14.76 2.98 21.97
N GLU A 176 -14.56 3.92 22.89
CA GLU A 176 -15.65 4.72 23.46
C GLU A 176 -15.91 5.96 22.57
N LYS A 177 -17.18 6.18 22.18
CA LYS A 177 -17.55 7.24 21.22
C LYS A 177 -17.14 8.66 21.67
N GLU A 178 -17.03 8.87 22.97
CA GLU A 178 -16.74 10.18 23.58
C GLU A 178 -15.24 10.43 23.79
N ILE A 179 -14.39 9.41 23.61
CA ILE A 179 -12.94 9.52 23.81
C ILE A 179 -12.26 9.80 22.47
N PRO A 180 -11.58 10.96 22.32
CA PRO A 180 -10.74 11.27 21.16
C PRO A 180 -9.71 10.17 20.91
N PHE A 181 -9.32 9.94 19.66
CA PHE A 181 -8.35 8.89 19.31
C PHE A 181 -7.06 8.94 20.14
N GLU A 182 -6.58 10.16 20.42
CA GLU A 182 -5.34 10.44 21.17
C GLU A 182 -5.40 9.99 22.64
N ASP A 183 -6.61 9.88 23.20
CA ASP A 183 -6.86 9.54 24.60
C ASP A 183 -7.31 8.08 24.77
N ARG A 184 -7.28 7.27 23.69
CA ARG A 184 -7.70 5.88 23.75
C ARG A 184 -6.57 4.98 24.21
N ASP A 185 -6.87 4.14 25.18
CA ASP A 185 -6.01 3.01 25.52
C ASP A 185 -6.07 1.97 24.39
N SER A 186 -4.89 1.66 23.83
CA SER A 186 -4.71 0.59 22.86
C SER A 186 -3.52 -0.29 23.22
N CYS A 187 -3.61 -1.56 22.85
CA CYS A 187 -2.56 -2.54 23.05
C CYS A 187 -2.48 -3.46 21.84
N TYR A 188 -1.25 -3.77 21.44
CA TYR A 188 -0.97 -4.66 20.33
C TYR A 188 -0.02 -5.75 20.81
N PHE A 189 -0.32 -7.00 20.46
CA PHE A 189 0.60 -8.12 20.54
C PHE A 189 0.90 -8.57 19.12
N LEU A 190 2.18 -8.66 18.79
CA LEU A 190 2.65 -9.11 17.49
C LEU A 190 3.70 -10.19 17.68
N ALA A 191 3.54 -11.30 16.98
CA ALA A 191 4.57 -12.31 16.78
C ALA A 191 4.78 -12.53 15.29
N MET A 192 6.03 -12.65 14.88
CA MET A 192 6.42 -12.79 13.48
C MET A 192 7.59 -13.77 13.34
N GLY A 193 7.52 -14.64 12.34
CA GLY A 193 8.57 -15.58 11.98
C GLY A 193 9.67 -14.91 11.16
N TYR A 194 10.91 -15.32 11.42
CA TYR A 194 12.09 -14.92 10.65
C TYR A 194 12.97 -16.14 10.37
N PHE A 195 13.57 -16.17 9.19
CA PHE A 195 14.65 -17.06 8.80
C PHE A 195 16.00 -16.34 9.00
N TYR A 196 16.98 -17.05 9.52
CA TYR A 196 18.33 -16.53 9.76
C TYR A 196 19.34 -17.68 9.72
N ASN A 197 20.63 -17.35 9.52
CA ASN A 197 21.69 -18.33 9.66
C ASN A 197 21.93 -18.62 11.14
N LYS A 198 22.00 -19.90 11.50
CA LYS A 198 22.18 -20.33 12.90
C LYS A 198 23.41 -19.70 13.57
N GLU A 199 24.46 -19.44 12.81
CA GLU A 199 25.71 -18.81 13.29
C GLU A 199 25.49 -17.37 13.78
N ASP A 200 24.51 -16.66 13.22
CA ASP A 200 24.20 -15.27 13.54
C ASP A 200 23.22 -15.12 14.73
N SER A 201 22.70 -16.23 15.29
CA SER A 201 21.57 -16.20 16.23
C SER A 201 21.83 -15.34 17.46
N ASN A 202 23.01 -15.46 18.07
CA ASN A 202 23.36 -14.74 19.28
C ASN A 202 23.53 -13.24 19.04
N GLU A 203 24.03 -12.87 17.86
CA GLU A 203 24.19 -11.48 17.46
C GLU A 203 22.83 -10.84 17.21
N ILE A 204 21.95 -11.55 16.49
CA ILE A 204 20.57 -11.11 16.23
C ILE A 204 19.82 -10.89 17.53
N ILE A 205 19.81 -11.88 18.45
CA ILE A 205 19.08 -11.78 19.73
C ILE A 205 19.59 -10.57 20.53
N LYS A 206 20.91 -10.42 20.68
CA LYS A 206 21.51 -9.27 21.37
C LYS A 206 21.19 -7.94 20.68
N GLY A 207 21.12 -7.93 19.35
CA GLY A 207 20.76 -6.75 18.56
C GLY A 207 19.36 -6.23 18.93
N TYR A 208 18.38 -7.13 19.02
CA TYR A 208 17.01 -6.79 19.39
C TYR A 208 16.85 -6.47 20.88
N GLU A 209 17.55 -7.17 21.78
CA GLU A 209 17.57 -6.82 23.22
C GLU A 209 18.06 -5.38 23.45
N ASN A 210 19.05 -4.92 22.68
CA ASN A 210 19.63 -3.59 22.81
C ASN A 210 18.87 -2.49 22.05
N ASN A 211 18.03 -2.83 21.07
CA ASN A 211 17.28 -1.88 20.22
C ASN A 211 15.77 -2.01 20.41
N TYR A 212 15.33 -2.09 21.67
CA TYR A 212 13.93 -2.30 22.05
C TYR A 212 12.95 -1.27 21.46
N ASP A 213 13.41 -0.06 21.15
CA ASP A 213 12.58 1.04 20.68
C ASP A 213 12.06 0.89 19.24
N ARG A 214 12.62 -0.03 18.44
CA ARG A 214 12.21 -0.21 17.03
C ARG A 214 11.13 -1.26 16.79
N GLY A 215 10.78 -2.04 17.81
CA GLY A 215 9.76 -3.09 17.73
C GLY A 215 10.05 -4.14 16.65
N ILE A 216 9.00 -4.87 16.24
CA ILE A 216 9.04 -5.83 15.13
C ILE A 216 8.63 -5.10 13.85
N ASN A 217 9.54 -4.98 12.88
CA ASN A 217 9.21 -4.43 11.57
C ASN A 217 8.60 -5.53 10.69
N ILE A 218 7.33 -5.35 10.32
CA ILE A 218 6.67 -6.19 9.32
C ILE A 218 6.90 -5.55 7.95
N PRO A 219 7.59 -6.22 7.02
CA PRO A 219 7.72 -5.76 5.65
C PRO A 219 6.33 -5.58 5.04
N ARG A 220 6.03 -4.39 4.54
CA ARG A 220 4.80 -4.12 3.81
C ARG A 220 5.07 -4.10 2.32
N ALA A 221 4.32 -4.90 1.55
CA ALA A 221 4.47 -5.04 0.12
C ALA A 221 3.28 -4.41 -0.60
N HIS A 222 3.49 -3.20 -1.13
CA HIS A 222 2.53 -2.47 -1.97
C HIS A 222 2.87 -2.56 -3.47
N SER A 223 4.13 -2.90 -3.77
CA SER A 223 4.77 -2.90 -5.09
C SER A 223 4.96 -4.31 -5.65
N ILE A 224 4.19 -5.29 -5.17
CA ILE A 224 4.12 -6.63 -5.75
C ILE A 224 2.66 -7.05 -5.88
N TYR A 225 2.38 -7.91 -6.86
CA TYR A 225 1.07 -8.52 -7.00
C TYR A 225 0.89 -9.70 -6.03
N LEU A 226 -0.35 -10.05 -5.71
CA LEU A 226 -0.64 -11.29 -5.02
C LEU A 226 -0.18 -12.45 -5.91
N TYR A 227 0.61 -13.36 -5.36
CA TYR A 227 1.27 -14.47 -6.10
C TYR A 227 2.42 -14.07 -7.02
N GLU A 228 3.01 -12.88 -6.83
CA GLU A 228 4.21 -12.48 -7.55
C GLU A 228 5.36 -13.47 -7.30
N TYR A 229 6.01 -13.92 -8.38
CA TYR A 229 7.13 -14.85 -8.28
C TYR A 229 8.40 -14.15 -7.79
N TYR A 230 9.21 -14.85 -6.98
CA TYR A 230 10.45 -14.31 -6.40
C TYR A 230 11.51 -13.86 -7.44
N TRP A 231 11.42 -14.34 -8.68
CA TRP A 231 12.33 -13.95 -9.78
C TRP A 231 11.81 -12.78 -10.62
N SER A 232 10.61 -12.28 -10.34
CA SER A 232 10.05 -11.17 -11.10
C SER A 232 10.79 -9.87 -10.78
N GLU A 233 10.67 -8.90 -11.69
CA GLU A 233 11.29 -7.61 -11.50
C GLU A 233 10.60 -6.81 -10.38
N ALA A 234 9.30 -6.95 -10.20
CA ALA A 234 8.56 -6.37 -9.09
C ALA A 234 9.10 -6.87 -7.74
N TYR A 235 9.26 -8.19 -7.60
CA TYR A 235 9.77 -8.77 -6.36
C TYR A 235 11.22 -8.36 -6.07
N LYS A 236 12.09 -8.31 -7.10
CA LYS A 236 13.47 -7.84 -6.92
C LYS A 236 13.53 -6.40 -6.43
N ASN A 237 12.76 -5.50 -7.05
CA ASN A 237 12.67 -4.10 -6.64
C ASN A 237 12.15 -3.95 -5.20
N TYR A 238 11.07 -4.67 -4.87
CA TYR A 238 10.53 -4.72 -3.52
C TYR A 238 11.58 -5.20 -2.49
N LYS A 239 12.28 -6.29 -2.83
CA LYS A 239 13.32 -6.87 -1.98
C LYS A 239 14.50 -5.92 -1.78
N GLU A 240 14.91 -5.17 -2.81
CA GLU A 240 15.96 -4.15 -2.68
C GLU A 240 15.56 -3.05 -1.69
N GLY A 241 14.33 -2.53 -1.80
CA GLY A 241 13.79 -1.56 -0.84
C GLY A 241 13.79 -2.10 0.59
N TYR A 242 13.28 -3.33 0.78
CA TYR A 242 13.24 -3.97 2.08
C TYR A 242 14.64 -4.22 2.70
N LEU A 243 15.59 -4.72 1.90
CA LEU A 243 16.93 -5.06 2.39
C LEU A 243 17.73 -3.84 2.83
N THR A 244 17.40 -2.63 2.36
CA THR A 244 18.03 -1.40 2.84
C THR A 244 17.62 -1.03 4.27
N GLU A 245 16.50 -1.57 4.76
CA GLU A 245 15.95 -1.30 6.09
C GLU A 245 16.20 -2.42 7.11
N SER A 246 16.57 -3.63 6.66
CA SER A 246 16.81 -4.80 7.51
C SER A 246 18.30 -5.09 7.69
N ASP A 247 18.73 -5.49 8.89
CA ASP A 247 20.00 -6.20 9.08
C ASP A 247 19.95 -7.46 8.21
N GLY A 248 20.71 -7.50 7.10
CA GLY A 248 20.67 -8.55 6.06
C GLY A 248 21.00 -9.99 6.53
N LYS A 249 21.03 -10.20 7.85
CA LYS A 249 21.11 -11.48 8.57
C LYS A 249 19.73 -12.08 8.89
N LEU A 250 18.66 -11.30 8.75
CA LEU A 250 17.28 -11.73 8.97
C LEU A 250 16.48 -11.65 7.66
N CYS A 251 15.72 -12.70 7.39
CA CYS A 251 14.75 -12.75 6.31
C CYS A 251 13.37 -12.97 6.93
N PRO A 252 12.40 -12.09 6.69
CA PRO A 252 11.06 -12.21 7.24
C PRO A 252 10.36 -13.43 6.61
N ALA A 253 9.67 -14.22 7.43
CA ALA A 253 8.97 -15.40 6.92
C ALA A 253 7.67 -15.06 6.19
N ILE A 254 7.18 -13.84 6.40
CA ILE A 254 5.94 -13.30 5.86
C ILE A 254 6.09 -11.80 5.56
N TYR A 255 5.19 -11.26 4.74
CA TYR A 255 5.03 -9.82 4.55
C TYR A 255 3.54 -9.45 4.64
N GLU A 256 3.28 -8.19 4.99
CA GLU A 256 1.95 -7.60 4.87
C GLU A 256 1.74 -7.20 3.41
N TYR A 257 0.96 -7.99 2.66
CA TYR A 257 0.46 -7.53 1.38
C TYR A 257 -0.55 -6.41 1.64
N PHE A 258 -0.35 -5.27 0.98
CA PHE A 258 -1.16 -4.08 1.19
C PHE A 258 -1.53 -3.43 -0.13
N TRP A 259 -2.83 -3.18 -0.31
CA TRP A 259 -3.37 -2.48 -1.45
C TRP A 259 -4.30 -1.37 -0.98
N GLU A 260 -3.99 -0.12 -1.31
CA GLU A 260 -4.91 0.98 -1.10
C GLU A 260 -5.97 0.94 -2.20
N LEU A 261 -7.23 0.85 -1.77
CA LEU A 261 -8.35 0.99 -2.69
C LEU A 261 -8.68 2.46 -2.78
N ASP A 262 -9.21 2.88 -3.93
CA ASP A 262 -9.74 4.22 -4.03
C ASP A 262 -10.86 4.45 -3.01
N TYR A 263 -11.29 5.71 -2.87
CA TYR A 263 -12.36 6.09 -1.96
C TYR A 263 -13.72 5.42 -2.26
N SER A 264 -13.85 4.62 -3.33
CA SER A 264 -15.09 3.95 -3.72
C SER A 264 -15.35 2.65 -2.96
N VAL A 265 -14.32 2.07 -2.29
CA VAL A 265 -14.50 0.85 -1.48
C VAL A 265 -14.60 1.17 0.00
N LYS A 266 -15.56 0.51 0.68
CA LYS A 266 -15.98 0.77 2.08
C LYS A 266 -14.81 0.79 3.08
N ASP A 267 -13.80 -0.05 2.88
CA ASP A 267 -12.64 -0.19 3.76
C ASP A 267 -11.39 0.57 3.29
N LYS A 268 -11.44 1.23 2.12
CA LYS A 268 -10.37 2.06 1.51
C LYS A 268 -9.00 1.40 1.34
N SER A 269 -8.86 0.15 1.76
CA SER A 269 -7.63 -0.63 1.68
C SER A 269 -7.93 -2.11 1.93
N ILE A 270 -7.12 -2.98 1.35
CA ILE A 270 -7.04 -4.40 1.64
C ILE A 270 -5.64 -4.67 2.21
N SER A 271 -5.59 -5.36 3.34
CA SER A 271 -4.33 -5.78 3.97
C SER A 271 -4.44 -7.18 4.53
N PHE A 272 -3.45 -8.04 4.27
CA PHE A 272 -3.33 -9.35 4.88
C PHE A 272 -1.88 -9.86 4.84
N TYR A 273 -1.58 -10.82 5.72
CA TYR A 273 -0.23 -11.39 5.85
C TYR A 273 -0.08 -12.64 4.98
N ILE A 274 1.02 -12.74 4.24
CA ILE A 274 1.36 -13.85 3.32
C ILE A 274 2.78 -14.30 3.58
#